data_AF-A0AAU4EZB9-F1
#
_entry.id   AF-A0AAU4EZB9-F1
#
_cell.length_a   1.000
_cell.length_b   1.000
_cell.length_c   1.000
_cell.angle_alpha   90.00
_cell.angle_beta   90.00
_cell.angle_gamma   90.00
#
_symmetry.space_group_name_H-M   'P 1'
#
loop_
_entity.id
_entity.type
_entity.pdbx_description
1 polymer ?
#
loop_
_entity_poly.entity_id
_entity_poly.type
_entity_poly.pdbx_seq_one_letter_code
_entity_poly.pdbx_strand_id
1 'polypeptide(L)'
;MLYRLRPSGRLTWCDVPGYAVCRADDQPPPDWERLSWVPAETRAFSNDLLRIAVRHGVRSGSGIVLDARHTEDLGRADELRCDRIAAAHARAELRSGAGGQPVGVLGSDTRWEAQDWDRTEEAACKAEADLAEILAVPVQPHLVAHWRQLGGHYPD
;
A
#
# COMPACT_ATOMS: atom_id res chain seq x y z
N MET A 1 2.40 -13.53 -6.07
CA MET A 1 2.33 -12.40 -7.01
C MET A 1 3.52 -11.48 -6.82
N LEU A 2 4.13 -10.99 -7.91
CA LEU A 2 5.21 -10.01 -7.88
C LEU A 2 4.75 -8.70 -8.51
N TYR A 3 5.16 -7.59 -7.92
CA TYR A 3 5.05 -6.25 -8.50
C TYR A 3 6.41 -5.80 -9.03
N ARG A 4 6.39 -4.99 -10.08
CA ARG A 4 7.56 -4.28 -10.59
C ARG A 4 7.23 -2.80 -10.70
N LEU A 5 7.97 -2.02 -9.93
CA LEU A 5 7.92 -0.58 -9.89
C LEU A 5 8.92 -0.02 -10.89
N ARG A 6 8.50 0.94 -11.72
CA ARG A 6 9.36 1.62 -12.68
C ARG A 6 9.39 3.13 -12.42
N PRO A 7 10.52 3.83 -12.64
CA PRO A 7 10.63 5.28 -12.45
C PRO A 7 9.61 6.13 -13.19
N SER A 8 9.05 5.61 -14.30
CA SER A 8 7.95 6.24 -15.03
C SER A 8 6.63 6.30 -14.25
N GLY A 9 6.61 5.91 -12.97
CA GLY A 9 5.39 5.77 -12.16
C GLY A 9 4.49 4.62 -12.60
N ARG A 10 5.01 3.68 -13.41
CA ARG A 10 4.22 2.52 -13.89
C ARG A 10 4.41 1.35 -12.92
N LEU A 11 3.29 0.77 -12.51
CA LEU A 11 3.25 -0.49 -11.76
C LEU A 11 2.83 -1.62 -12.70
N THR A 12 3.63 -2.67 -12.73
CA THR A 12 3.29 -3.92 -13.43
C THR A 12 3.29 -5.07 -12.44
N TRP A 13 2.55 -6.12 -12.72
CA TRP A 13 2.55 -7.34 -11.91
C TRP A 13 2.76 -8.58 -12.77
N CYS A 14 3.14 -9.66 -12.13
CA CYS A 14 3.24 -10.98 -12.75
C CYS A 14 2.80 -12.02 -11.72
N ASP A 15 2.00 -12.99 -12.14
CA ASP A 15 1.71 -14.14 -11.29
C ASP A 15 2.84 -15.16 -11.41
N VAL A 16 3.62 -15.26 -10.35
CA VAL A 16 4.62 -16.31 -10.20
C VAL A 16 4.28 -17.04 -8.91
N PRO A 17 4.11 -18.37 -8.94
CA PRO A 17 3.88 -19.17 -7.74
C PRO A 17 4.97 -18.84 -6.70
N GLY A 18 4.55 -18.51 -5.47
CA GLY A 18 5.29 -17.72 -4.48
C GLY A 18 6.60 -18.31 -3.95
N TYR A 19 7.63 -18.41 -4.78
CA TYR A 19 8.89 -19.08 -4.41
C TYR A 19 10.18 -18.39 -4.91
N ALA A 20 10.12 -17.20 -5.50
CA ALA A 20 11.26 -16.65 -6.25
C ALA A 20 12.04 -15.51 -5.58
N VAL A 21 11.49 -14.79 -4.59
CA VAL A 21 12.19 -13.62 -4.00
C VAL A 21 13.03 -14.00 -2.78
N CYS A 22 12.70 -15.10 -2.10
CA CYS A 22 13.52 -15.69 -1.03
C CYS A 22 14.31 -16.88 -1.58
N ARG A 23 15.41 -16.64 -2.30
CA ARG A 23 16.39 -17.70 -2.57
C ARG A 23 17.61 -17.52 -1.68
N ALA A 24 18.21 -18.65 -1.29
CA ALA A 24 19.52 -18.70 -0.66
C ALA A 24 20.54 -17.94 -1.50
N ASP A 25 21.50 -17.27 -0.85
CA ASP A 25 22.51 -16.38 -1.44
C ASP A 25 23.33 -17.01 -2.59
N ASP A 26 23.28 -18.34 -2.74
CA ASP A 26 24.11 -19.12 -3.67
C ASP A 26 23.53 -19.32 -5.08
N GLN A 27 22.31 -18.84 -5.38
CA GLN A 27 21.76 -18.93 -6.74
C GLN A 27 21.83 -17.60 -7.50
N PRO A 28 22.20 -17.62 -8.79
CA PRO A 28 22.15 -16.42 -9.60
C PRO A 28 20.70 -15.89 -9.60
N PRO A 29 20.51 -14.57 -9.44
CA PRO A 29 19.17 -13.99 -9.42
C PRO A 29 18.45 -14.32 -10.73
N PRO A 30 17.17 -14.68 -10.66
CA PRO A 30 16.40 -14.96 -11.87
C PRO A 30 16.35 -13.73 -12.76
N ASP A 31 16.33 -13.95 -14.07
CA ASP A 31 16.18 -12.88 -15.04
C ASP A 31 14.74 -12.35 -15.01
N TRP A 32 14.54 -11.33 -14.17
CA TRP A 32 13.25 -10.68 -13.95
C TRP A 32 12.64 -10.12 -15.24
N GLU A 33 13.46 -9.79 -16.25
CA GLU A 33 12.98 -9.20 -17.50
C GLU A 33 12.31 -10.23 -18.41
N ARG A 34 12.52 -11.53 -18.17
CA ARG A 34 11.88 -12.62 -18.93
C ARG A 34 10.47 -12.97 -18.45
N LEU A 35 10.04 -12.41 -17.33
CA LEU A 35 8.69 -12.63 -16.81
C LEU A 35 7.64 -11.88 -17.65
N SER A 36 6.44 -12.45 -17.73
CA SER A 36 5.30 -11.83 -18.40
C SER A 36 4.65 -10.78 -17.50
N TRP A 37 5.18 -9.56 -17.56
CA TRP A 37 4.66 -8.43 -16.80
C TRP A 37 3.44 -7.81 -17.47
N VAL A 38 2.36 -7.67 -16.71
CA VAL A 38 1.12 -7.00 -17.12
C VAL A 38 0.91 -5.72 -16.30
N PRO A 39 0.27 -4.67 -16.84
CA PRO A 39 -0.09 -3.48 -16.05
C PRO A 39 -0.91 -3.84 -14.82
N ALA A 40 -0.61 -3.20 -13.68
CA ALA A 40 -1.46 -3.29 -12.49
C ALA A 40 -2.63 -2.31 -12.63
N GLU A 41 -3.82 -2.84 -12.86
CA GLU A 41 -5.05 -2.05 -13.02
C GLU A 41 -5.66 -1.65 -11.68
N THR A 42 -5.54 -2.54 -10.67
CA THR A 42 -6.18 -2.39 -9.37
C THR A 42 -5.34 -1.60 -8.35
N ARG A 43 -4.05 -1.40 -8.63
CA ARG A 43 -3.13 -0.72 -7.70
C ARG A 43 -2.30 0.33 -8.43
N ALA A 44 -2.34 1.54 -7.91
CA ALA A 44 -1.50 2.62 -8.39
C ALA A 44 -0.09 2.55 -7.78
N PHE A 45 0.87 3.13 -8.49
CA PHE A 45 2.18 3.42 -7.91
C PHE A 45 2.02 4.49 -6.81
N SER A 46 2.63 4.28 -5.64
CA SER A 46 2.65 5.24 -4.54
C SER A 46 4.06 5.39 -3.95
N ASN A 47 4.30 6.49 -3.23
CA ASN A 47 5.57 6.71 -2.54
C ASN A 47 5.82 5.68 -1.45
N ASP A 48 4.78 5.23 -0.75
CA ASP A 48 4.91 4.18 0.26
C ASP A 48 5.25 2.83 -0.36
N LEU A 49 4.69 2.52 -1.53
CA LEU A 49 5.08 1.34 -2.29
C LEU A 49 6.57 1.39 -2.68
N LEU A 50 7.08 2.57 -3.09
CA LEU A 50 8.50 2.75 -3.37
C LEU A 50 9.36 2.61 -2.10
N ARG A 51 8.94 3.19 -0.97
CA ARG A 51 9.62 3.07 0.33
C ARG A 51 9.72 1.61 0.78
N ILE A 52 8.66 0.84 0.59
CA ILE A 52 8.67 -0.61 0.86
C ILE A 52 9.59 -1.33 -0.13
N ALA A 53 9.53 -0.98 -1.42
CA ALA A 53 10.34 -1.61 -2.47
C ALA A 53 11.85 -1.45 -2.23
N VAL A 54 12.32 -0.29 -1.76
CA VAL A 54 13.76 -0.09 -1.46
C VAL A 54 14.23 -0.77 -0.17
N ARG A 55 13.30 -1.34 0.62
CA ARG A 55 13.59 -2.07 1.87
C ARG A 55 13.47 -3.59 1.70
N HIS A 56 12.53 -4.04 0.88
CA HIS A 56 12.18 -5.46 0.75
C HIS A 56 12.26 -6.00 -0.68
N GLY A 57 12.51 -5.13 -1.66
CA GLY A 57 12.54 -5.49 -3.07
C GLY A 57 13.89 -6.01 -3.53
N VAL A 58 13.95 -6.30 -4.84
CA VAL A 58 15.14 -6.76 -5.54
C VAL A 58 15.33 -6.01 -6.84
N ARG A 59 16.59 -5.86 -7.26
CA ARG A 59 16.96 -5.15 -8.49
C ARG A 59 16.45 -5.89 -9.73
N SER A 60 15.82 -5.16 -10.65
CA SER A 60 15.58 -5.61 -12.04
C SER A 60 16.22 -4.64 -13.03
N GLY A 61 16.34 -5.03 -14.29
CA GLY A 61 16.94 -4.17 -15.32
C GLY A 61 16.15 -2.88 -15.56
N SER A 62 14.83 -2.92 -15.33
CA SER A 62 13.91 -1.81 -15.61
C SER A 62 13.27 -1.17 -14.39
N GLY A 63 13.60 -1.63 -13.18
CA GLY A 63 12.96 -1.15 -11.95
C GLY A 63 13.34 -1.94 -10.69
N ILE A 64 12.43 -1.95 -9.72
CA ILE A 64 12.52 -2.75 -8.49
C ILE A 64 11.36 -3.74 -8.47
N VAL A 65 11.65 -5.02 -8.24
CA VAL A 65 10.65 -6.07 -8.07
C VAL A 65 10.36 -6.23 -6.58
N LEU A 66 9.09 -6.35 -6.22
CA LEU A 66 8.61 -6.45 -4.85
C LEU A 66 7.59 -7.58 -4.75
N ASP A 67 7.72 -8.42 -3.73
CA ASP A 67 6.71 -9.45 -3.44
C ASP A 67 5.44 -8.79 -2.88
N ALA A 68 4.27 -9.21 -3.38
CA ALA A 68 2.99 -8.67 -2.96
C ALA A 68 2.74 -8.82 -1.45
N ARG A 69 3.32 -9.83 -0.79
CA ARG A 69 3.20 -10.05 0.66
C ARG A 69 3.65 -8.84 1.49
N HIS A 70 4.60 -8.05 0.98
CA HIS A 70 5.09 -6.85 1.66
C HIS A 70 4.18 -5.63 1.45
N THR A 71 3.08 -5.80 0.72
CA THR A 71 2.21 -4.72 0.26
C THR A 71 0.73 -4.99 0.52
N GLU A 72 0.41 -6.14 1.12
CA GLU A 72 -0.95 -6.50 1.53
C GLU A 72 -1.46 -5.48 2.56
N ASP A 73 -0.63 -5.14 3.55
CA ASP A 73 -0.98 -4.18 4.60
C ASP A 73 -1.09 -2.74 4.09
N LEU A 74 -0.39 -2.39 3.01
CA LEU A 74 -0.49 -1.06 2.40
C LEU A 74 -1.89 -0.80 1.81
N GLY A 75 -2.47 -1.80 1.13
CA GLY A 75 -3.82 -1.66 0.55
C GLY A 75 -4.88 -1.47 1.64
N ARG A 76 -4.80 -2.27 2.70
CA ARG A 76 -5.69 -2.17 3.85
C ARG A 76 -5.54 -0.83 4.58
N ALA A 77 -4.31 -0.35 4.76
CA ALA A 77 -4.06 0.94 5.41
C ALA A 77 -4.59 2.13 4.58
N ASP A 78 -4.42 2.10 3.24
CA ASP A 78 -4.95 3.12 2.35
C ASP A 78 -6.48 3.14 2.33
N GLU A 79 -7.12 1.97 2.23
CA GLU A 79 -8.59 1.82 2.29
C GLU A 79 -9.15 2.38 3.59
N LEU A 80 -8.58 1.98 4.73
CA LEU A 80 -9.03 2.45 6.05
C LEU A 80 -8.79 3.96 6.24
N ARG A 81 -7.72 4.53 5.67
CA ARG A 81 -7.50 5.99 5.68
C ARG A 81 -8.56 6.72 4.86
N CYS A 82 -8.92 6.20 3.69
CA CYS A 82 -10.00 6.76 2.88
C CYS A 82 -11.36 6.68 3.59
N ASP A 83 -11.69 5.54 4.20
CA ASP A 83 -12.94 5.35 4.94
C ASP A 83 -13.03 6.29 6.14
N ARG A 84 -11.92 6.47 6.88
CA ARG A 84 -11.84 7.41 7.99
C ARG A 84 -12.08 8.85 7.55
N ILE A 85 -11.49 9.27 6.43
CA ILE A 85 -11.70 10.61 5.86
C ILE A 85 -13.17 10.77 5.43
N ALA A 86 -13.72 9.80 4.71
CA ALA A 86 -15.11 9.82 4.23
C ALA A 86 -16.12 9.92 5.40
N ALA A 87 -15.90 9.15 6.46
CA ALA A 87 -16.76 9.17 7.64
C ALA A 87 -16.62 10.48 8.44
N ALA A 88 -15.41 11.05 8.52
CA ALA A 88 -15.21 12.38 9.11
C ALA A 88 -15.96 13.47 8.31
N HIS A 89 -15.94 13.40 6.97
CA HIS A 89 -16.72 14.28 6.11
C HIS A 89 -18.22 14.12 6.30
N ALA A 90 -18.75 12.89 6.31
CA ALA A 90 -20.18 12.64 6.54
C ALA A 90 -20.67 13.19 7.89
N ARG A 91 -19.86 13.07 8.95
CA ARG A 91 -20.16 13.66 10.26
C ARG A 91 -20.13 15.20 10.25
N ALA A 92 -19.19 15.79 9.52
CA ALA A 92 -19.13 17.24 9.36
C ALA A 92 -20.36 17.76 8.59
N GLU A 93 -20.80 17.06 7.55
CA GLU A 93 -22.01 17.38 6.78
C GLU A 93 -23.27 17.30 7.66
N LEU A 94 -23.45 16.22 8.43
CA LEU A 94 -24.55 16.07 9.40
C LEU A 94 -24.59 17.20 10.44
N ARG A 95 -23.43 17.68 10.91
CA ARG A 95 -23.33 18.80 11.86
C ARG A 95 -23.56 20.16 11.21
N SER A 96 -23.21 20.32 9.93
CA SER A 96 -23.37 21.57 9.18
C SER A 96 -24.78 21.74 8.60
N GLY A 97 -25.53 20.64 8.41
CA GLY A 97 -26.91 20.60 7.91
C GLY A 97 -28.01 20.96 8.92
N ALA A 98 -27.70 21.70 9.99
CA ALA A 98 -28.66 22.13 11.03
C ALA A 98 -29.64 23.23 10.54
N GLY A 99 -30.30 23.00 9.41
CA GLY A 99 -31.29 23.91 8.82
C GLY A 99 -32.51 23.26 8.14
N GLY A 100 -32.62 21.93 8.10
CA GLY A 100 -33.77 21.27 7.44
C GLY A 100 -34.13 19.93 8.08
N GLN A 101 -35.27 19.92 8.76
CA GLN A 101 -36.03 18.84 9.43
C GLN A 101 -35.47 17.39 9.51
N PRO A 102 -35.67 16.71 10.66
CA PRO A 102 -35.31 15.31 10.83
C PRO A 102 -36.34 14.42 10.13
N VAL A 103 -35.99 13.85 8.98
CA VAL A 103 -36.69 12.67 8.47
C VAL A 103 -36.18 11.48 9.28
N GLY A 104 -37.08 10.90 10.07
CA GLY A 104 -36.76 9.97 11.14
C GLY A 104 -35.91 8.77 10.73
N VAL A 105 -34.86 8.52 11.50
CA VAL A 105 -34.23 7.22 11.67
C VAL A 105 -33.83 7.08 13.14
N LEU A 106 -34.63 6.27 13.85
CA LEU A 106 -34.24 5.27 14.86
C LEU A 106 -33.17 5.64 15.90
N GLY A 107 -33.66 5.95 17.11
CA GLY A 107 -32.88 6.00 18.36
C GLY A 107 -32.35 4.65 18.86
N SER A 108 -32.05 3.71 17.97
CA SER A 108 -31.42 2.42 18.27
C SER A 108 -30.05 2.23 17.62
N ASP A 109 -29.66 3.08 16.66
CA ASP A 109 -28.44 2.88 15.85
C ASP A 109 -27.18 3.57 16.39
N THR A 110 -27.30 4.58 17.26
CA THR A 110 -26.13 5.34 17.77
C THR A 110 -25.13 4.49 18.55
N ARG A 111 -25.58 3.40 19.21
CA ARG A 111 -24.69 2.49 19.94
C ARG A 111 -23.97 1.51 19.00
N TRP A 112 -24.63 1.09 17.93
CA TRP A 112 -24.03 0.22 16.91
C TRP A 112 -23.06 1.01 16.02
N GLU A 113 -23.41 2.23 15.64
CA GLU A 113 -22.53 3.15 14.90
C GLU A 113 -21.29 3.56 15.70
N ALA A 114 -21.41 3.77 17.02
CA ALA A 114 -20.26 4.04 17.88
C ALA A 114 -19.34 2.82 18.00
N GLN A 115 -19.91 1.61 18.10
CA GLN A 115 -19.14 0.39 18.25
C GLN A 115 -18.45 -0.04 16.95
N ASP A 116 -19.08 0.19 15.80
CA ASP A 116 -18.44 0.00 14.50
C ASP A 116 -17.39 1.09 14.19
N TRP A 117 -17.59 2.31 14.69
CA TRP A 117 -16.57 3.35 14.62
C TRP A 117 -15.31 2.97 15.42
N ASP A 118 -15.47 2.53 16.66
CA ASP A 118 -14.34 2.14 17.51
C ASP A 118 -13.57 0.96 16.88
N ARG A 119 -14.28 -0.02 16.27
CA ARG A 119 -13.63 -1.11 15.52
C ARG A 119 -12.91 -0.65 14.26
N THR A 120 -13.46 0.33 13.55
CA THR A 120 -12.85 0.89 12.34
C THR A 120 -11.58 1.67 12.70
N GLU A 121 -11.62 2.45 13.78
CA GLU A 121 -10.46 3.17 14.31
C GLU A 121 -9.38 2.20 14.81
N GLU A 122 -9.74 1.15 15.58
CA GLU A 122 -8.79 0.11 16.00
C GLU A 122 -8.15 -0.60 14.81
N ALA A 123 -8.93 -0.93 13.77
CA ALA A 123 -8.41 -1.54 12.55
C ALA A 123 -7.46 -0.59 11.80
N ALA A 124 -7.78 0.71 11.74
CA ALA A 124 -6.93 1.71 11.12
C ALA A 124 -5.61 1.88 11.89
N CYS A 125 -5.66 2.01 13.21
CA CYS A 125 -4.47 2.08 14.06
C CYS A 125 -3.59 0.83 13.91
N LYS A 126 -4.19 -0.35 13.82
CA LYS A 126 -3.45 -1.59 13.58
C LYS A 126 -2.78 -1.58 12.21
N ALA A 127 -3.50 -1.22 11.15
CA ALA A 127 -2.93 -1.15 9.81
C ALA A 127 -1.78 -0.13 9.68
N GLU A 128 -1.86 1.01 10.41
CA GLU A 128 -0.77 1.98 10.49
C GLU A 128 0.44 1.43 11.27
N ALA A 129 0.21 0.71 12.36
CA ALA A 129 1.27 0.05 13.13
C ALA A 129 1.98 -1.03 12.29
N ASP A 130 1.22 -1.86 11.58
CA ASP A 130 1.74 -2.90 10.69
C ASP A 130 2.59 -2.26 9.56
N LEU A 131 2.13 -1.15 8.95
CA LEU A 131 2.91 -0.40 7.97
C LEU A 131 4.19 0.20 8.57
N ALA A 132 4.12 0.74 9.79
CA ALA A 132 5.29 1.28 10.48
C ALA A 132 6.35 0.20 10.74
N GLU A 133 5.94 -1.02 11.08
CA GLU A 133 6.83 -2.16 11.25
C GLU A 133 7.53 -2.54 9.94
N ILE A 134 6.79 -2.58 8.82
CA ILE A 134 7.36 -2.84 7.49
C ILE A 134 8.40 -1.78 7.10
N LEU A 135 8.13 -0.51 7.44
CA LEU A 135 9.01 0.63 7.14
C LEU A 135 10.19 0.77 8.10
N ALA A 136 10.17 0.12 9.26
CA ALA A 136 11.26 0.12 10.22
C ALA A 136 12.50 -0.63 9.71
N VAL A 137 12.32 -1.51 8.72
CA VAL A 137 13.45 -2.16 8.03
C VAL A 137 14.33 -1.09 7.37
N PRO A 138 15.66 -1.13 7.57
CA PRO A 138 16.57 -0.16 6.97
C PRO A 138 16.46 -0.14 5.45
N VAL A 139 16.52 1.07 4.88
CA VAL A 139 16.61 1.27 3.43
C VAL A 139 17.87 0.59 2.90
N GLN A 140 17.73 -0.16 1.81
CA GLN A 140 18.87 -0.77 1.12
C GLN A 140 19.51 0.26 0.18
N PRO A 141 20.73 0.79 0.45
CA PRO A 141 21.28 1.92 -0.30
C PRO A 141 21.49 1.62 -1.79
N HIS A 142 21.81 0.36 -2.11
CA HIS A 142 22.02 -0.08 -3.49
C HIS A 142 20.73 -0.06 -4.32
N LEU A 143 19.56 -0.28 -3.72
CA LEU A 143 18.26 -0.17 -4.39
C LEU A 143 17.89 1.29 -4.66
N VAL A 144 18.20 2.20 -3.72
CA VAL A 144 18.02 3.65 -3.94
C VAL A 144 18.92 4.14 -5.05
N ALA A 145 20.20 3.75 -5.05
CA ALA A 145 21.14 4.10 -6.10
C ALA A 145 20.68 3.60 -7.47
N HIS A 146 20.21 2.34 -7.53
CA HIS A 146 19.62 1.76 -8.74
C HIS A 146 18.38 2.52 -9.22
N TRP A 147 17.46 2.86 -8.32
CA TRP A 147 16.27 3.64 -8.66
C TRP A 147 16.63 4.99 -9.28
N ARG A 148 17.60 5.69 -8.69
CA ARG A 148 18.12 6.97 -9.19
C ARG A 148 18.81 6.81 -10.55
N GLN A 149 19.58 5.73 -10.74
CA GLN A 149 20.24 5.43 -12.02
C GLN A 149 19.23 5.22 -13.15
N LEU A 150 18.07 4.64 -12.85
CA LEU A 150 16.97 4.47 -13.80
C LEU A 150 16.16 5.77 -14.04
N GLY A 151 16.55 6.89 -13.44
CA GLY A 151 15.88 8.19 -13.57
C GLY A 151 14.77 8.43 -12.56
N GLY A 152 14.66 7.62 -11.51
CA GLY A 152 13.65 7.77 -10.46
C GLY A 152 14.09 8.75 -9.36
N HIS A 153 13.11 9.42 -8.74
CA HIS A 153 13.31 10.21 -7.53
C HIS A 153 12.89 9.39 -6.30
N TYR A 154 13.69 9.41 -5.24
CA TYR A 154 13.35 8.77 -3.96
C TYR A 154 12.82 9.84 -2.99
N PRO A 155 11.64 9.65 -2.36
CA PRO A 155 10.93 10.71 -1.64
C PRO A 155 11.45 11.05 -0.22
N ASP A 156 12.56 10.48 0.25
CA ASP A 156 13.22 10.86 1.52
C ASP A 156 14.55 11.59 1.29
#